data_AF-L7QXV3-F1
#
_entry.id   AF-L7QXV3-F1
#
_cell.length_a   1.000
_cell.length_b   1.000
_cell.length_c   1.000
_cell.angle_alpha   90.00
_cell.angle_beta   90.00
_cell.angle_gamma   90.00
#
_symmetry.space_group_name_H-M   'P 1'
#
loop_
_entity.id
_entity.type
_entity.pdbx_description
1 polymer ?
#
loop_
_entity_poly.entity_id
_entity_poly.type
_entity_poly.pdbx_seq_one_letter_code
_entity_poly.pdbx_strand_id
1 'polypeptide(L)'
;RKAPNMGWLTFTFGLQPKFKQLCRRLEVVRTHQQQESLKFMAYFNRKFIIKDSKRNQSSEGNQSVELYELRSNGSALCTRLIQIKADAANLNSAFCYILVVPLEGAQDMSSAIVYVWIGARADPDSARLIEQIADEKFNNPWVSMQVLNEGSEPDNFFWVGLGGRKPYDTDADFLNYTRLFRCSNEKGYFVVSEKCT
;
A
#
# COMPACT_ATOMS: atom_id res chain seq x y z
N ARG A 1 -5.47 -5.61 13.55
CA ARG A 1 -4.39 -6.63 13.49
C ARG A 1 -4.95 -7.89 12.87
N LYS A 2 -4.60 -8.24 11.62
CA LYS A 2 -5.18 -9.40 10.92
C LYS A 2 -4.34 -10.70 11.08
N ALA A 3 -3.03 -10.58 11.29
CA ALA A 3 -2.14 -11.74 11.40
C ALA A 3 -2.08 -12.33 12.83
N PRO A 4 -2.17 -13.67 12.98
CA PRO A 4 -2.11 -14.34 14.28
C PRO A 4 -0.69 -14.36 14.87
N ASN A 5 -0.58 -14.57 16.18
CA ASN A 5 0.70 -14.68 16.87
C ASN A 5 1.49 -15.97 16.55
N MET A 6 0.83 -16.97 15.98
CA MET A 6 1.42 -18.30 15.77
C MET A 6 2.70 -18.28 14.95
N GLY A 7 2.76 -17.52 13.85
CA GLY A 7 3.97 -17.44 13.03
C GLY A 7 5.18 -16.90 13.78
N TRP A 8 4.97 -15.98 14.73
CA TRP A 8 6.04 -15.46 15.58
C TRP A 8 6.55 -16.51 16.56
N LEU A 9 5.64 -17.28 17.16
CA LEU A 9 6.00 -18.37 18.08
C LEU A 9 6.75 -19.48 17.33
N THR A 10 6.27 -19.88 16.14
CA THR A 10 6.94 -20.87 15.29
C THR A 10 8.36 -20.42 14.93
N PHE A 11 8.57 -19.15 14.57
CA PHE A 11 9.91 -18.62 14.33
C PHE A 11 10.78 -18.67 15.60
N THR A 12 10.26 -18.17 16.72
CA THR A 12 11.00 -18.02 17.99
C THR A 12 11.49 -19.36 18.53
N PHE A 13 10.61 -20.37 18.55
CA PHE A 13 10.94 -21.69 19.10
C PHE A 13 11.53 -22.67 18.07
N GLY A 14 11.38 -22.40 16.76
CA GLY A 14 11.85 -23.29 15.70
C GLY A 14 13.09 -22.78 14.95
N LEU A 15 12.98 -21.62 14.30
CA LEU A 15 14.00 -21.12 13.37
C LEU A 15 15.08 -20.29 14.07
N GLN A 16 14.70 -19.50 15.07
CA GLN A 16 15.64 -18.62 15.77
C GLN A 16 16.83 -19.38 16.39
N PRO A 17 16.67 -20.56 17.04
CA PRO A 17 17.81 -21.32 17.54
C PRO A 17 18.78 -21.75 16.42
N LYS A 18 18.26 -22.14 15.25
CA LYS A 18 19.07 -22.52 14.08
C LYS A 18 19.87 -21.33 13.55
N PHE A 19 19.26 -20.15 13.45
CA PHE A 19 19.97 -18.94 13.04
C PHE A 19 21.04 -18.51 14.05
N LYS A 20 20.83 -18.70 15.36
CA LYS A 20 21.85 -18.42 16.38
C LYS A 20 23.08 -19.33 16.26
N GLN A 21 22.91 -20.56 15.77
CA GLN A 21 24.05 -21.47 15.52
C GLN A 21 24.88 -21.02 14.31
N LEU A 22 24.25 -20.40 13.30
CA LEU A 22 24.91 -19.95 12.08
C LEU A 22 25.51 -18.55 12.20
N CYS A 23 24.82 -17.64 12.90
CA CYS A 23 25.18 -16.23 12.99
C CYS A 23 25.72 -15.89 14.38
N ARG A 24 27.01 -15.51 14.46
CA ARG A 24 27.65 -15.07 15.72
C ARG A 24 26.97 -13.84 16.36
N ARG A 25 26.36 -12.97 15.54
CA ARG A 25 25.56 -11.83 15.99
C ARG A 25 24.24 -11.83 15.25
N LEU A 26 23.16 -12.11 15.96
CA LEU A 26 21.80 -12.14 15.43
C LEU A 26 20.93 -11.15 16.21
N GLU A 27 20.40 -10.16 15.50
CA GLU A 27 19.37 -9.26 16.01
C GLU A 27 18.00 -9.72 15.49
N VAL A 28 17.04 -9.90 16.40
CA VAL A 28 15.68 -10.31 16.06
C VAL A 28 14.75 -9.16 16.41
N VAL A 29 14.19 -8.53 15.38
CA VAL A 29 13.25 -7.41 15.52
C VAL A 29 11.87 -7.85 15.06
N ARG A 30 10.88 -7.67 15.91
CA ARG A 30 9.47 -7.88 15.56
C ARG A 30 8.88 -6.55 15.11
N THR A 31 8.33 -6.51 13.90
CA THR A 31 7.64 -5.33 13.36
C THR A 31 6.16 -5.63 13.15
N HIS A 32 5.36 -4.57 13.17
CA HIS A 32 3.96 -4.62 12.76
C HIS A 32 3.81 -3.95 11.40
N GLN A 33 2.78 -4.35 10.65
CA GLN A 33 2.47 -3.75 9.36
C GLN A 33 2.28 -2.23 9.50
N GLN A 34 2.91 -1.46 8.61
CA GLN A 34 3.01 0.00 8.64
C GLN A 34 3.82 0.58 9.82
N GLN A 35 4.51 -0.26 10.59
CA GLN A 35 5.45 0.13 11.65
C GLN A 35 6.86 -0.43 11.38
N GLU A 36 7.20 -0.61 10.10
CA GLU A 36 8.52 -1.08 9.71
C GLU A 36 9.58 0.02 9.89
N SER A 37 10.79 -0.39 10.32
CA SER A 37 11.89 0.55 10.52
C SER A 37 12.49 1.04 9.20
N LEU A 38 13.16 2.20 9.23
CA LEU A 38 13.88 2.75 8.07
C LEU A 38 14.87 1.75 7.46
N LYS A 39 15.61 1.04 8.32
CA LYS A 39 16.57 0.01 7.90
C LYS A 39 15.88 -1.12 7.13
N PHE A 40 14.70 -1.56 7.57
CA PHE A 40 13.92 -2.58 6.87
C PHE A 40 13.42 -2.05 5.52
N MET A 41 12.87 -0.84 5.50
CA MET A 41 12.32 -0.22 4.29
C MET A 41 13.39 0.00 3.20
N ALA A 42 14.63 0.31 3.60
CA ALA A 42 15.74 0.54 2.69
C ALA A 42 16.07 -0.66 1.77
N TYR A 43 15.80 -1.89 2.20
CA TYR A 43 16.05 -3.09 1.38
C TYR A 43 15.16 -3.18 0.13
N PHE A 44 14.03 -2.47 0.11
CA PHE A 44 13.04 -2.57 -0.97
C PHE A 44 13.20 -1.46 -2.01
N ASN A 45 14.18 -0.57 -1.87
CA ASN A 45 14.45 0.53 -2.80
C ASN A 45 13.16 1.31 -3.17
N ARG A 46 12.36 1.68 -2.15
CA ARG A 46 11.08 2.42 -2.27
C ARG A 46 9.90 1.62 -2.86
N LYS A 47 10.07 0.33 -3.18
CA LYS A 47 9.06 -0.52 -3.84
C LYS A 47 8.46 -1.57 -2.89
N PHE A 48 8.21 -1.19 -1.64
CA PHE A 48 7.60 -2.08 -0.66
C PHE A 48 6.09 -2.16 -0.88
N ILE A 49 5.57 -3.36 -1.20
CA ILE A 49 4.16 -3.59 -1.50
C ILE A 49 3.49 -4.35 -0.35
N ILE A 50 2.36 -3.84 0.12
CA ILE A 50 1.54 -4.46 1.16
C ILE A 50 0.20 -4.87 0.54
N LYS A 51 -0.01 -6.18 0.36
CA LYS A 51 -1.30 -6.74 -0.09
C LYS A 51 -2.18 -7.12 1.10
N ASP A 52 -3.48 -6.91 0.96
CA ASP A 52 -4.51 -7.35 1.91
C ASP A 52 -5.03 -8.74 1.54
N SER A 53 -4.15 -9.74 1.57
CA SER A 53 -4.50 -11.13 1.26
C SER A 53 -3.63 -12.14 2.03
N LYS A 54 -4.04 -13.40 2.04
CA LYS A 54 -3.24 -14.49 2.60
C LYS A 54 -2.21 -14.97 1.58
N ARG A 55 -1.01 -15.29 2.05
CA ARG A 55 0.03 -15.91 1.23
C ARG A 55 -0.46 -17.29 0.73
N ASN A 56 -0.26 -17.58 -0.55
CA ASN A 56 -0.56 -18.87 -1.21
C ASN A 56 -2.04 -19.29 -1.21
N GLN A 57 -2.99 -18.36 -1.22
CA GLN A 57 -4.36 -18.69 -1.59
C GLN A 57 -4.39 -19.00 -3.10
N SER A 58 -4.81 -20.21 -3.47
CA SER A 58 -5.15 -20.51 -4.87
C SER A 58 -6.26 -19.55 -5.30
N SER A 59 -6.14 -19.00 -6.50
CA SER A 59 -7.14 -18.16 -7.15
C SER A 59 -8.36 -19.00 -7.56
N GLU A 60 -8.90 -19.80 -6.64
CA GLU A 60 -10.14 -20.56 -6.84
C GLU A 60 -11.33 -19.60 -6.65
N GLY A 61 -11.52 -18.74 -7.65
CA GLY A 61 -12.60 -17.75 -7.70
C GLY A 61 -12.28 -16.61 -8.67
N ASN A 62 -13.31 -15.85 -9.04
CA ASN A 62 -13.13 -14.60 -9.78
C ASN A 62 -12.15 -13.69 -9.02
N GLN A 63 -11.07 -13.30 -9.69
CA GLN A 63 -10.16 -12.31 -9.14
C GLN A 63 -10.94 -11.03 -8.85
N SER A 64 -10.81 -10.52 -7.63
CA SER A 64 -11.43 -9.26 -7.24
C SER A 64 -10.62 -8.08 -7.74
N VAL A 65 -11.30 -6.95 -7.99
CA VAL A 65 -10.63 -5.67 -8.26
C VAL A 65 -9.71 -5.30 -7.09
N GLU A 66 -8.48 -4.91 -7.40
CA GLU A 66 -7.50 -4.47 -6.41
C GLU A 66 -7.18 -2.99 -6.61
N LEU A 67 -7.23 -2.19 -5.55
CA LEU A 67 -6.80 -0.80 -5.56
C LEU A 67 -5.60 -0.64 -4.62
N TYR A 68 -4.57 0.02 -5.11
CA TYR A 68 -3.36 0.31 -4.37
C TYR A 68 -3.12 1.81 -4.32
N GLU A 69 -2.71 2.31 -3.16
CA GLU A 69 -2.36 3.71 -2.92
C GLU A 69 -0.85 3.80 -2.63
N LEU A 70 -0.15 4.71 -3.31
CA LEU A 70 1.25 5.00 -3.01
C LEU A 70 1.33 6.01 -1.86
N ARG A 71 1.86 5.58 -0.71
CA ARG A 71 2.04 6.42 0.48
C ARG A 71 3.50 6.73 0.73
N SER A 72 3.78 7.97 1.12
CA SER A 72 5.09 8.42 1.57
C SER A 72 4.97 9.12 2.92
N ASN A 73 5.76 8.69 3.92
CA ASN A 73 5.76 9.30 5.25
C ASN A 73 7.05 10.08 5.47
N GLY A 74 7.06 11.37 5.08
CA GLY A 74 8.12 12.34 5.40
C GLY A 74 9.49 12.10 4.77
N SER A 75 9.77 10.91 4.23
CA SER A 75 11.01 10.57 3.53
C SER A 75 10.72 9.66 2.35
N ALA A 76 11.39 9.92 1.22
CA ALA A 76 11.33 9.07 0.02
C ALA A 76 11.66 7.60 0.32
N LEU A 77 12.50 7.32 1.33
CA LEU A 77 12.87 5.97 1.76
C LEU A 77 11.71 5.19 2.40
N CYS A 78 10.66 5.88 2.84
CA CYS A 78 9.51 5.31 3.54
C CYS A 78 8.30 5.11 2.63
N THR A 79 8.53 4.96 1.33
CA THR A 79 7.44 4.77 0.38
C THR A 79 6.87 3.35 0.48
N ARG A 80 5.54 3.23 0.43
CA ARG A 80 4.79 1.97 0.47
C ARG A 80 3.67 2.02 -0.54
N LEU A 81 3.51 0.95 -1.30
CA LEU A 81 2.31 0.72 -2.09
C LEU A 81 1.37 -0.18 -1.28
N ILE A 82 0.22 0.36 -0.84
CA ILE A 82 -0.67 -0.33 0.10
C ILE A 82 -1.99 -0.65 -0.61
N GLN A 83 -2.40 -1.91 -0.55
CA GLN A 83 -3.73 -2.30 -1.00
C GLN A 83 -4.79 -1.72 -0.06
N ILE A 84 -5.75 -1.01 -0.64
CA ILE A 84 -6.90 -0.43 0.01
C ILE A 84 -8.18 -0.99 -0.60
N LYS A 85 -9.33 -0.68 0.01
CA LYS A 85 -10.62 -1.08 -0.56
C LYS A 85 -10.81 -0.39 -1.92
N ALA A 86 -11.10 -1.18 -2.95
CA ALA A 86 -11.47 -0.66 -4.27
C ALA A 86 -12.83 0.05 -4.18
N ASP A 87 -12.79 1.37 -4.00
CA ASP A 87 -13.94 2.24 -3.85
C ASP A 87 -13.53 3.63 -4.34
N ALA A 88 -14.31 4.23 -5.24
CA ALA A 88 -14.00 5.55 -5.79
C ALA A 88 -13.86 6.61 -4.69
N ALA A 89 -14.57 6.47 -3.57
CA ALA A 89 -14.49 7.40 -2.43
C ALA A 89 -13.13 7.40 -1.72
N ASN A 90 -12.24 6.43 -1.98
CA ASN A 90 -10.90 6.37 -1.41
C ASN A 90 -9.83 7.03 -2.29
N LEU A 91 -10.20 7.53 -3.47
CA LEU A 91 -9.29 8.33 -4.30
C LEU A 91 -9.02 9.69 -3.63
N ASN A 92 -7.88 10.29 -3.99
CA ASN A 92 -7.54 11.64 -3.59
C ASN A 92 -6.61 12.27 -4.63
N SER A 93 -6.91 13.50 -5.04
CA SER A 93 -6.15 14.22 -6.08
C SER A 93 -4.67 14.46 -5.73
N ALA A 94 -4.29 14.38 -4.46
CA ALA A 94 -2.91 14.55 -4.01
C ALA A 94 -2.06 13.26 -4.06
N PHE A 95 -2.65 12.11 -4.40
CA PHE A 95 -1.96 10.82 -4.38
C PHE A 95 -2.00 10.10 -5.74
N CYS A 96 -1.25 9.01 -5.82
CA CYS A 96 -1.19 8.13 -6.98
C CYS A 96 -1.69 6.74 -6.62
N TYR A 97 -2.35 6.09 -7.58
CA TYR A 97 -2.99 4.80 -7.37
C TYR A 97 -2.70 3.80 -8.50
N ILE A 98 -2.74 2.51 -8.18
CA ILE A 98 -2.79 1.42 -9.16
C ILE A 98 -4.12 0.69 -8.98
N LEU A 99 -4.95 0.66 -10.01
CA LEU A 99 -6.19 -0.09 -10.06
C LEU A 99 -6.01 -1.30 -10.98
N VAL A 100 -6.14 -2.50 -10.44
CA VAL A 100 -6.12 -3.76 -11.18
C VAL A 100 -7.56 -4.24 -11.34
N VAL A 101 -8.04 -4.26 -12.59
CA VAL A 101 -9.38 -4.75 -12.95
C VAL A 101 -9.24 -6.08 -13.69
N PRO A 102 -9.56 -7.21 -13.04
CA PRO A 102 -9.54 -8.51 -13.69
C PRO A 102 -10.58 -8.57 -14.82
N LEU A 103 -10.22 -9.18 -15.94
CA LEU A 103 -11.13 -9.44 -17.04
C LEU A 103 -11.58 -10.89 -16.99
N GLU A 104 -12.88 -11.12 -17.14
CA GLU A 104 -13.41 -12.47 -17.33
C GLU A 104 -13.04 -12.95 -18.74
N GLY A 105 -12.16 -13.96 -18.84
CA GLY A 105 -11.63 -14.49 -20.10
C GLY A 105 -11.31 -15.99 -20.03
N ALA A 106 -11.37 -16.67 -21.18
CA ALA A 106 -11.36 -18.13 -21.30
C ALA A 106 -10.00 -18.79 -20.98
N GLN A 107 -10.06 -19.84 -20.14
CA GLN A 107 -9.02 -20.85 -19.86
C GLN A 107 -7.68 -20.34 -19.31
N ASP A 108 -7.43 -20.67 -18.03
CA ASP A 108 -6.15 -20.73 -17.31
C ASP A 108 -5.24 -19.49 -17.26
N MET A 109 -5.51 -18.42 -18.01
CA MET A 109 -4.69 -17.20 -18.03
C MET A 109 -5.50 -16.01 -17.51
N SER A 110 -5.15 -15.52 -16.32
CA SER A 110 -5.80 -14.35 -15.73
C SER A 110 -5.38 -13.05 -16.43
N SER A 111 -6.18 -12.59 -17.40
CA SER A 111 -6.03 -11.28 -18.03
C SER A 111 -6.58 -10.18 -17.14
N ALA A 112 -5.97 -8.99 -17.18
CA ALA A 112 -6.44 -7.82 -16.42
C ALA A 112 -6.12 -6.51 -17.15
N ILE A 113 -6.85 -5.45 -16.80
CA ILE A 113 -6.48 -4.08 -17.14
C ILE A 113 -5.91 -3.44 -15.88
N VAL A 114 -4.74 -2.81 -16.02
CA VAL A 114 -4.07 -2.10 -14.94
C VAL A 114 -4.05 -0.62 -15.27
N TYR A 115 -4.67 0.19 -14.42
CA TYR A 115 -4.65 1.63 -14.52
C TYR A 115 -3.71 2.22 -13.48
N VAL A 116 -2.72 2.98 -13.93
CA VAL A 116 -1.90 3.85 -13.08
C VAL A 116 -2.57 5.21 -13.09
N TRP A 117 -3.24 5.57 -12.00
CA TRP A 117 -3.96 6.83 -11.89
C TRP A 117 -3.12 7.85 -11.12
N ILE A 118 -2.90 9.01 -11.74
CA ILE A 118 -2.09 10.11 -11.21
C ILE A 118 -3.04 11.26 -10.87
N GLY A 119 -3.17 11.54 -9.57
CA GLY A 119 -3.95 12.69 -9.09
C GLY A 119 -3.37 14.01 -9.59
N ALA A 120 -4.24 14.98 -9.86
CA ALA A 120 -3.88 16.28 -10.42
C ALA A 120 -2.93 17.10 -9.53
N ARG A 121 -2.89 16.81 -8.23
CA ARG A 121 -2.03 17.45 -7.23
C ARG A 121 -0.93 16.50 -6.72
N ALA A 122 -0.76 15.34 -7.34
CA ALA A 122 0.23 14.37 -6.90
C ALA A 122 1.66 14.89 -7.10
N ASP A 123 2.54 14.51 -6.19
CA ASP A 123 3.96 14.83 -6.29
C ASP A 123 4.59 14.15 -7.53
N PRO A 124 5.37 14.87 -8.37
CA PRO A 124 5.95 14.31 -9.59
C PRO A 124 6.91 13.13 -9.37
N ASP A 125 7.58 13.06 -8.21
CA ASP A 125 8.43 11.91 -7.88
C ASP A 125 7.59 10.68 -7.54
N SER A 126 6.44 10.88 -6.91
CA SER A 126 5.46 9.82 -6.64
C SER A 126 4.84 9.29 -7.93
N ALA A 127 4.51 10.17 -8.89
CA ALA A 127 4.03 9.79 -10.23
C ALA A 127 5.04 8.89 -10.97
N ARG A 128 6.31 9.33 -11.07
CA ARG A 128 7.38 8.52 -11.70
C ARG A 128 7.59 7.18 -10.99
N LEU A 129 7.56 7.19 -9.66
CA LEU A 129 7.79 5.97 -8.88
C LEU A 129 6.64 4.97 -9.06
N ILE A 130 5.38 5.42 -9.06
CA ILE A 130 4.25 4.51 -9.21
C ILE A 130 4.22 3.88 -10.60
N GLU A 131 4.57 4.64 -11.64
CA GLU A 131 4.69 4.13 -13.01
C GLU A 131 5.75 3.03 -13.09
N GLN A 132 6.93 3.28 -12.50
CA GLN A 132 7.99 2.27 -12.42
C GLN A 132 7.54 1.03 -11.65
N ILE A 133 6.82 1.18 -10.53
CA ILE A 133 6.31 0.05 -9.77
C ILE A 133 5.27 -0.73 -10.59
N ALA A 134 4.38 -0.04 -11.29
CA ALA A 134 3.37 -0.65 -12.15
C ALA A 134 4.01 -1.49 -13.25
N ASP A 135 4.99 -0.92 -13.96
CA ASP A 135 5.71 -1.62 -15.03
C ASP A 135 6.46 -2.85 -14.51
N GLU A 136 7.18 -2.73 -13.39
CA GLU A 136 7.98 -3.84 -12.88
C GLU A 136 7.18 -4.96 -12.19
N LYS A 137 6.00 -4.64 -11.64
CA LYS A 137 5.27 -5.55 -10.72
C LYS A 137 3.89 -5.96 -11.19
N PHE A 138 3.29 -5.21 -12.11
CA PHE A 138 1.92 -5.44 -12.56
C PHE A 138 1.83 -5.64 -14.08
N ASN A 139 2.80 -5.14 -14.85
CA ASN A 139 2.84 -5.34 -16.29
C ASN A 139 3.32 -6.75 -16.67
N ASN A 140 2.61 -7.39 -17.59
CA ASN A 140 2.98 -8.68 -18.19
C ASN A 140 2.24 -8.83 -19.54
N PRO A 141 2.58 -9.82 -20.39
CA PRO A 141 2.00 -9.96 -21.73
C PRO A 141 0.48 -10.15 -21.79
N TRP A 142 -0.18 -10.49 -20.67
CA TRP A 142 -1.63 -10.73 -20.59
C TRP A 142 -2.38 -9.57 -19.92
N VAL A 143 -1.67 -8.49 -19.60
CA VAL A 143 -2.21 -7.28 -18.96
C VAL A 143 -2.13 -6.11 -19.91
N SER A 144 -3.23 -5.35 -19.99
CA SER A 144 -3.24 -4.04 -20.64
C SER A 144 -3.00 -2.96 -19.58
N MET A 145 -1.83 -2.31 -19.62
CA MET A 145 -1.48 -1.24 -18.67
C MET A 145 -1.69 0.13 -19.30
N GLN A 146 -2.33 1.04 -18.56
CA GLN A 146 -2.59 2.42 -19.00
C GLN A 146 -2.25 3.41 -17.88
N VAL A 147 -1.57 4.50 -18.23
CA VAL A 147 -1.35 5.63 -17.32
C VAL A 147 -2.41 6.69 -17.60
N LEU A 148 -3.10 7.12 -16.54
CA LEU A 148 -4.21 8.06 -16.58
C LEU A 148 -3.93 9.23 -15.64
N ASN A 149 -4.10 10.44 -16.15
CA ASN A 149 -4.21 11.63 -15.31
C ASN A 149 -5.65 11.78 -14.83
N GLU A 150 -5.82 12.33 -13.63
CA GLU A 150 -7.13 12.70 -13.10
C GLU A 150 -7.96 13.53 -14.10
N GLY A 151 -9.22 13.14 -14.29
CA GLY A 151 -10.14 13.73 -15.27
C GLY A 151 -10.05 13.12 -16.68
N SER A 152 -9.10 12.22 -16.93
CA SER A 152 -8.96 11.50 -18.22
C SER A 152 -9.37 10.03 -18.11
N GLU A 153 -10.13 9.66 -17.08
CA GLU A 153 -10.50 8.27 -16.82
C GLU A 153 -11.56 7.78 -17.80
N PRO A 154 -11.42 6.57 -18.38
CA PRO A 154 -12.44 6.01 -19.23
C PRO A 154 -13.72 5.77 -18.43
N ASP A 155 -14.88 6.07 -19.05
CA ASP A 155 -16.18 5.78 -18.45
C ASP A 155 -16.37 4.28 -18.17
N ASN A 156 -15.77 3.43 -19.03
CA ASN A 156 -15.89 1.98 -18.97
C ASN A 156 -14.76 1.34 -18.15
N PHE A 157 -15.10 0.31 -17.36
CA PHE A 157 -14.21 -0.51 -16.51
C PHE A 157 -13.53 0.20 -15.34
N PHE A 158 -12.97 1.41 -15.49
CA PHE A 158 -12.30 2.11 -14.38
C PHE A 158 -13.29 2.40 -13.24
N TRP A 159 -14.35 3.16 -13.53
CA TRP A 159 -15.35 3.51 -12.54
C TRP A 159 -16.19 2.30 -12.11
N VAL A 160 -16.45 1.36 -13.01
CA VAL A 160 -17.15 0.11 -12.67
C VAL A 160 -16.34 -0.71 -11.66
N GLY A 161 -15.02 -0.84 -11.87
CA GLY A 161 -14.12 -1.53 -10.96
C GLY A 161 -14.06 -0.89 -9.57
N LEU A 162 -14.21 0.43 -9.49
CA LEU A 162 -14.28 1.19 -8.24
C LEU A 162 -15.68 1.24 -7.59
N GLY A 163 -16.64 0.47 -8.10
CA GLY A 163 -18.00 0.44 -7.57
C GLY A 163 -18.83 1.68 -7.90
N GLY A 164 -18.58 2.27 -9.07
CA GLY A 164 -19.23 3.48 -9.60
C GLY A 164 -18.47 4.76 -9.28
N ARG A 165 -18.84 5.85 -9.98
CA ARG A 165 -18.38 7.21 -9.67
C ARG A 165 -18.94 7.65 -8.32
N LYS A 166 -18.06 8.16 -7.45
CA LYS A 166 -18.43 8.74 -6.16
C LYS A 166 -17.60 10.00 -5.90
N PRO A 167 -18.09 10.94 -5.09
CA PRO A 167 -17.27 12.02 -4.59
C PRO A 167 -16.07 11.46 -3.81
N TYR A 168 -14.91 12.05 -4.00
CA TYR A 168 -13.68 11.75 -3.31
C TYR A 168 -12.96 13.05 -2.95
N ASP A 169 -11.98 12.96 -2.07
CA ASP A 169 -11.29 14.13 -1.55
C ASP A 169 -10.33 14.71 -2.61
N THR A 170 -10.25 16.03 -2.72
CA THR A 170 -9.37 16.69 -3.72
C THR A 170 -8.24 17.48 -3.07
N ASP A 171 -8.17 17.45 -1.74
CA ASP A 171 -7.11 18.08 -0.97
C ASP A 171 -6.41 17.09 -0.04
N ALA A 172 -5.18 17.44 0.31
CA ALA A 172 -4.42 16.79 1.37
C ALA A 172 -3.58 17.82 2.11
N ASP A 173 -4.10 19.03 2.26
CA ASP A 173 -3.34 20.18 2.78
C ASP A 173 -2.89 19.94 4.22
N PHE A 174 -3.58 19.08 4.95
CA PHE A 174 -3.18 18.63 6.29
C PHE A 174 -1.75 18.07 6.35
N LEU A 175 -1.21 17.54 5.24
CA LEU A 175 0.17 17.07 5.15
C LEU A 175 1.22 18.20 5.22
N ASN A 176 0.82 19.43 4.91
CA ASN A 176 1.70 20.60 4.95
C ASN A 176 1.84 21.17 6.37
N TYR A 177 1.04 20.72 7.33
CA TYR A 177 1.03 21.24 8.69
C TYR A 177 1.61 20.21 9.67
N THR A 178 2.45 20.69 10.59
CA THR A 178 2.97 19.87 11.71
C THR A 178 2.24 20.26 12.99
N ARG A 179 1.72 19.26 13.72
CA ARG A 179 1.00 19.46 14.99
C ARG A 179 1.79 18.81 16.12
N LEU A 180 1.98 19.54 17.21
CA LEU A 180 2.67 19.04 18.40
C LEU A 180 1.65 18.68 19.48
N PHE A 181 1.75 17.46 20.02
CA PHE A 181 0.88 17.00 21.09
C PHE A 181 1.70 16.60 22.32
N ARG A 182 1.21 16.97 23.50
CA ARG A 182 1.65 16.40 24.77
C ARG A 182 0.71 15.27 25.14
N CYS A 183 1.26 14.06 25.22
CA CYS A 183 0.60 12.87 25.75
C CYS A 183 1.03 12.66 27.21
N SER A 184 0.08 12.50 28.14
CA SER A 184 0.38 12.27 29.57
C SER A 184 -0.63 11.32 30.21
N ASN A 185 -0.15 10.53 31.19
CA ASN A 185 -0.96 9.68 32.07
C ASN A 185 -1.01 10.21 33.52
N GLU A 186 -0.53 11.43 33.78
CA GLU A 186 -0.40 12.00 35.13
C GLU A 186 -1.73 12.01 35.93
N LYS A 187 -2.87 12.05 35.24
CA LYS A 187 -4.21 12.08 35.86
C LYS A 187 -4.83 10.70 36.10
N GLY A 188 -4.08 9.62 35.88
CA GLY A 188 -4.58 8.24 35.96
C GLY A 188 -5.36 7.77 34.72
N TYR A 189 -5.46 8.61 33.69
CA TYR A 189 -5.98 8.27 32.36
C TYR A 189 -5.15 8.95 31.27
N PHE A 190 -5.17 8.40 30.06
CA PHE A 190 -4.43 8.93 28.92
C PHE A 190 -5.07 10.22 28.42
N VAL A 191 -4.28 11.29 28.42
CA VAL A 191 -4.68 12.63 27.95
C VAL A 191 -3.75 13.06 26.83
N VAL A 192 -4.34 13.54 25.74
CA VAL A 192 -3.63 14.18 24.64
C VAL A 192 -4.04 15.66 24.62
N SER A 193 -3.07 16.55 24.68
CA SER A 193 -3.28 18.01 24.58
C SER A 193 -2.43 18.57 23.46
N GLU A 194 -3.05 19.31 22.54
CA GLU A 194 -2.32 20.00 21.49
C GLU A 194 -1.56 21.18 22.07
N LYS A 195 -0.30 21.32 21.65
CA LYS A 195 0.53 22.49 21.94
C LYS A 195 0.42 23.41 20.74
N CYS A 196 -0.47 24.39 20.83
CA CYS A 196 -0.53 25.48 19.88
C CYS A 196 0.81 26.23 19.88
N THR A 197 1.30 26.58 18.69
CA THR A 197 2.37 27.56 18.52
C THR A 197 1.79 28.96 18.50
#